data_AF-A0A661TJ62-F1
#
_entry.id   AF-A0A661TJ62-F1
#
_cell.length_a   1.000
_cell.length_b   1.000
_cell.length_c   1.000
_cell.angle_alpha   90.00
_cell.angle_beta   90.00
_cell.angle_gamma   90.00
#
_symmetry.space_group_name_H-M   'P 1'
#
loop_
_entity.id
_entity.type
_entity.pdbx_description
1 polymer ?
#
loop_
_entity_poly.entity_id
_entity_poly.type
_entity_poly.pdbx_seq_one_letter_code
_entity_poly.pdbx_strand_id
1 'polypeptide(L)'
;MKIPWRINDLIDLEYFLHADENPADEYDPEQLDRRDREIYLQYIQPALSRNPSLAGSRRALIKLWLDHRRLNAAGAAGEPVVLPGAVFAEIFKIMRYGAAAAGICTGFAMAVSMLGYSGTRPVNISVLFCLFVLLQVILIVLSCTMFVLRGFKANTLRTSVVYAVLRRLTAKLLQRFTNCVKTRIPAHQRDSIQAAAGLVTGKSRIYGSLFFWPLFIITQIFAAGCNCGILAGTLLRVLTTDLAFGWQSTIQFSSHVVYLAVRTISLPWSWFLPAGMAHPSLAQIQGSRMVLKDGIYQLTTPALVSWWPFLCLAIVFYALLPRLILWACGWLAQNLALGRLSFTHAACNQLIRRMKTPVLSTRAIEPEHRKDGVGQISRGLNTQKPDT
;
A
#
# COMPACT_ATOMS: atom_id res chain seq x y z
N MET A 1 12.99 -0.88 22.15
CA MET A 1 12.64 -0.87 20.70
C MET A 1 11.15 -0.59 20.53
N LYS A 2 10.72 0.23 19.57
CA LYS A 2 9.29 0.48 19.29
C LYS A 2 8.70 -0.72 18.53
N ILE A 3 7.56 -1.25 18.97
CA ILE A 3 6.88 -2.34 18.24
C ILE A 3 6.40 -1.80 16.88
N PRO A 4 6.81 -2.38 15.74
CA PRO A 4 6.42 -1.89 14.43
C PRO A 4 4.93 -2.15 14.19
N TRP A 5 4.27 -1.16 13.58
CA TRP A 5 2.88 -1.25 13.15
C TRP A 5 2.82 -1.31 11.63
N ARG A 6 1.96 -2.19 11.10
CA ARG A 6 1.67 -2.30 9.67
C ARG A 6 0.21 -1.94 9.40
N ILE A 7 -0.14 -1.77 8.12
CA ILE A 7 -1.52 -1.43 7.73
C ILE A 7 -2.50 -2.57 8.02
N ASN A 8 -2.07 -3.83 7.87
CA ASN A 8 -2.90 -4.97 8.26
C ASN A 8 -3.17 -5.01 9.77
N ASP A 9 -2.22 -4.59 10.61
CA ASP A 9 -2.46 -4.45 12.06
C ASP A 9 -3.54 -3.42 12.38
N LEU A 10 -3.57 -2.33 11.62
CA LEU A 10 -4.58 -1.30 11.78
C LEU A 10 -5.97 -1.79 11.37
N ILE A 11 -6.05 -2.54 10.27
CA ILE A 11 -7.30 -3.13 9.78
C ILE A 11 -7.85 -4.13 10.80
N ASP A 12 -7.00 -5.01 11.34
CA ASP A 12 -7.42 -5.97 12.36
C ASP A 12 -7.82 -5.29 13.67
N LEU A 13 -7.10 -4.25 14.09
CA LEU A 13 -7.47 -3.45 15.26
C LEU A 13 -8.88 -2.86 15.09
N GLU A 14 -9.15 -2.20 13.96
CA GLU A 14 -10.45 -1.60 13.71
C GLU A 14 -11.56 -2.64 13.57
N TYR A 15 -11.25 -3.81 13.02
CA TYR A 15 -12.18 -4.93 12.96
C TYR A 15 -12.61 -5.38 14.36
N PHE A 16 -11.66 -5.63 15.28
CA PHE A 16 -12.01 -6.03 16.64
C PHE A 16 -12.69 -4.92 17.44
N LEU A 17 -12.25 -3.67 17.30
CA LEU A 17 -12.91 -2.54 17.95
C LEU A 17 -14.36 -2.37 17.47
N HIS A 18 -14.61 -2.57 16.17
CA HIS A 18 -15.96 -2.49 15.62
C HIS A 18 -16.85 -3.65 16.06
N ALA A 19 -16.29 -4.87 16.15
CA ALA A 19 -17.00 -6.03 16.67
C ALA A 19 -17.39 -5.85 18.16
N ASP A 20 -16.57 -5.13 18.93
CA ASP A 20 -16.88 -4.80 20.33
C ASP A 20 -17.88 -3.62 20.47
N GLU A 21 -18.05 -2.78 19.44
CA GLU A 21 -19.04 -1.69 19.41
C GLU A 21 -20.43 -2.16 18.99
N ASN A 22 -20.52 -3.15 18.10
CA ASN A 22 -21.78 -3.72 17.59
C ASN A 22 -21.78 -5.24 17.82
N PRO A 23 -22.09 -5.70 19.05
CA PRO A 23 -22.19 -7.12 19.34
C PRO A 23 -23.28 -7.76 18.46
N ALA A 24 -22.93 -8.79 17.68
CA ALA A 24 -23.92 -9.61 16.98
C ALA A 24 -24.73 -10.48 17.95
N ASP A 25 -24.12 -10.82 19.09
CA ASP A 25 -24.72 -11.46 20.26
C ASP A 25 -24.86 -10.42 21.38
N GLU A 26 -25.90 -10.49 22.20
CA GLU A 26 -26.21 -9.59 23.32
C GLU A 26 -25.15 -9.66 24.44
N TYR A 27 -23.93 -9.17 24.18
CA TYR A 27 -22.87 -9.09 25.17
C TYR A 27 -23.14 -7.93 26.14
N ASP A 28 -23.31 -8.28 27.40
CA ASP A 28 -23.33 -7.33 28.51
C ASP A 28 -21.98 -6.56 28.54
N PRO A 29 -21.99 -5.21 28.58
CA PRO A 29 -20.78 -4.38 28.70
C PRO A 29 -19.80 -4.86 29.78
N GLU A 30 -20.30 -5.47 30.86
CA GLU A 30 -19.45 -6.03 31.92
C GLU A 30 -18.56 -7.18 31.43
N GLN A 31 -19.02 -8.00 30.49
CA GLN A 31 -18.26 -9.12 29.95
C GLN A 31 -17.07 -8.64 29.10
N LEU A 32 -17.26 -7.58 28.32
CA LEU A 32 -16.19 -6.95 27.54
C LEU A 32 -15.10 -6.39 28.46
N ASP A 33 -15.51 -5.70 29.52
CA ASP A 33 -14.61 -5.12 30.51
C ASP A 33 -13.82 -6.21 31.26
N ARG A 34 -14.49 -7.30 31.66
CA ARG A 34 -13.84 -8.48 32.28
C ARG A 34 -12.83 -9.13 31.34
N ARG A 35 -13.20 -9.39 30.08
CA ARG A 35 -12.33 -9.97 29.05
C ARG A 35 -11.06 -9.13 28.85
N ASP A 36 -11.22 -7.84 28.58
CA ASP A 36 -10.07 -6.96 28.30
C ASP A 36 -9.17 -6.81 29.53
N ARG A 37 -9.76 -6.78 30.73
CA ARG A 37 -9.02 -6.77 32.00
C ARG A 37 -8.25 -8.06 32.22
N GLU A 38 -8.85 -9.21 31.95
CA GLU A 38 -8.21 -10.52 32.09
C GLU A 38 -7.02 -10.65 31.13
N ILE A 39 -7.19 -10.27 29.85
CA ILE A 39 -6.10 -10.21 28.86
C ILE A 39 -4.97 -9.31 29.38
N TYR A 40 -5.30 -8.18 29.99
CA TYR A 40 -4.29 -7.28 30.54
C TYR A 40 -3.48 -7.93 31.67
N LEU A 41 -4.15 -8.54 32.65
CA LEU A 41 -3.50 -9.13 33.83
C LEU A 41 -2.71 -10.40 33.50
N GLN A 42 -3.26 -11.29 32.67
CA GLN A 42 -2.66 -12.59 32.40
C GLN A 42 -1.59 -12.55 31.31
N TYR A 43 -1.75 -11.70 30.29
CA TYR A 43 -0.86 -11.71 29.12
C TYR A 43 -0.03 -10.43 28.98
N ILE A 44 -0.67 -9.26 29.04
CA ILE A 44 0.00 -7.98 28.73
C ILE A 44 0.92 -7.54 29.87
N GLN A 45 0.46 -7.59 31.12
CA GLN A 45 1.23 -7.14 32.28
C GLN A 45 2.52 -7.96 32.45
N PRO A 46 2.52 -9.31 32.39
CA PRO A 46 3.75 -10.08 32.45
C PRO A 46 4.71 -9.77 31.29
N ALA A 47 4.18 -9.58 30.07
CA ALA A 47 5.00 -9.23 28.90
C ALA A 47 5.65 -7.84 29.04
N LEU A 48 4.94 -6.87 29.63
CA LEU A 48 5.48 -5.55 29.95
C LEU A 48 6.52 -5.60 31.07
N SER A 49 6.33 -6.43 32.10
CA SER A 49 7.31 -6.61 33.18
C SER A 49 8.63 -7.18 32.69
N ARG A 50 8.60 -8.09 31.69
CA ARG A 50 9.81 -8.63 31.05
C ARG A 50 10.54 -7.60 30.19
N ASN A 51 9.85 -6.56 29.73
CA ASN A 51 10.41 -5.53 28.85
C ASN A 51 10.00 -4.12 29.32
N PRO A 52 10.67 -3.57 30.35
CA PRO A 52 10.31 -2.27 30.94
C PRO A 52 10.33 -1.10 29.94
N SER A 53 11.13 -1.19 28.88
CA SER A 53 11.15 -0.19 27.79
C SER A 53 9.83 -0.06 27.02
N LEU A 54 8.94 -1.05 27.13
CA LEU A 54 7.59 -1.04 26.56
C LEU A 54 6.54 -0.57 27.59
N ALA A 55 6.87 -0.61 28.88
CA ALA A 55 5.99 -0.20 29.96
C ALA A 55 5.72 1.31 29.85
N GLY A 56 4.47 1.67 29.55
CA GLY A 56 4.06 3.06 29.30
C GLY A 56 3.80 3.39 27.83
N SER A 57 4.25 2.55 26.89
CA SER A 57 3.93 2.74 25.47
C SER A 57 2.51 2.28 25.18
N ARG A 58 1.60 3.25 25.00
CA ARG A 58 0.24 3.04 24.50
C ARG A 58 0.18 2.13 23.28
N ARG A 59 1.11 2.34 22.35
CA ARG A 59 1.23 1.57 21.11
C ARG A 59 1.55 0.11 21.37
N ALA A 60 2.41 -0.17 22.35
CA ALA A 60 2.78 -1.53 22.69
C ALA A 60 1.61 -2.26 23.37
N LEU A 61 0.91 -1.58 24.28
CA LEU A 61 -0.24 -2.13 24.99
C LEU A 61 -1.38 -2.52 24.04
N ILE A 62 -1.75 -1.65 23.10
CA ILE A 62 -2.76 -1.97 22.08
C ILE A 62 -2.29 -3.10 21.17
N LYS A 63 -1.00 -3.12 20.80
CA LYS A 63 -0.45 -4.14 19.91
C LYS A 63 -0.44 -5.53 20.55
N LEU A 64 -0.08 -5.63 21.83
CA LEU A 64 -0.13 -6.88 22.59
C LEU A 64 -1.57 -7.38 22.77
N TRP A 65 -2.51 -6.49 23.05
CA TRP A 65 -3.94 -6.83 23.08
C TRP A 65 -4.41 -7.37 21.73
N LEU A 66 -4.05 -6.70 20.63
CA LEU A 66 -4.39 -7.12 19.27
C LEU A 66 -3.83 -8.50 18.96
N ASP A 67 -2.55 -8.73 19.25
CA ASP A 67 -1.90 -10.00 18.96
C ASP A 67 -2.54 -11.15 19.78
N HIS A 68 -2.96 -10.89 21.03
CA HIS A 68 -3.74 -11.86 21.83
C HIS A 68 -5.12 -12.15 21.23
N ARG A 69 -5.85 -11.11 20.78
CA ARG A 69 -7.16 -11.29 20.11
C ARG A 69 -7.06 -12.12 18.84
N ARG A 70 -5.98 -11.96 18.07
CA ARG A 70 -5.69 -12.78 16.89
C ARG A 70 -5.45 -14.25 17.24
N LEU A 71 -4.67 -14.51 18.28
CA LEU A 71 -4.39 -15.88 18.76
C LEU A 71 -5.67 -16.56 19.24
N ASN A 72 -6.50 -15.87 20.02
CA ASN A 72 -7.77 -16.42 20.51
C ASN A 72 -8.74 -16.69 19.37
N ALA A 73 -8.83 -15.80 18.38
CA ALA A 73 -9.65 -16.04 17.20
C ALA A 73 -9.17 -17.29 16.44
N ALA A 74 -7.86 -17.44 16.24
CA ALA A 74 -7.29 -18.63 15.58
C ALA A 74 -7.52 -19.93 16.37
N GLY A 75 -7.48 -19.89 17.70
CA GLY A 75 -7.70 -21.06 18.56
C GLY A 75 -9.16 -21.50 18.66
N ALA A 76 -10.11 -20.56 18.60
CA ALA A 76 -11.53 -20.86 18.79
C ALA A 76 -12.19 -21.57 17.58
N ALA A 77 -11.66 -21.39 16.37
CA ALA A 77 -12.31 -21.87 15.16
C ALA A 77 -11.85 -23.26 14.67
N GLY A 78 -10.84 -23.88 15.27
CA GLY A 78 -10.26 -25.16 14.81
C GLY A 78 -9.59 -25.12 13.42
N GLU A 79 -9.86 -24.06 12.64
CA GLU A 79 -9.25 -23.68 11.36
C GLU A 79 -8.63 -22.27 11.47
N PRO A 80 -7.64 -21.92 10.62
CA PRO A 80 -7.06 -20.59 10.64
C PRO A 80 -8.11 -19.52 10.27
N VAL A 81 -8.64 -18.82 11.28
CA VAL A 81 -9.56 -17.68 11.07
C VAL A 81 -8.91 -16.64 10.17
N VAL A 82 -9.53 -16.43 9.02
CA VAL A 82 -9.06 -15.48 8.01
C VAL A 82 -9.42 -14.06 8.43
N LEU A 83 -8.47 -13.40 9.10
CA LEU A 83 -8.61 -12.02 9.58
C LEU A 83 -8.61 -11.00 8.42
N PRO A 84 -9.43 -9.93 8.49
CA PRO A 84 -9.49 -8.88 7.48
C PRO A 84 -8.14 -8.28 7.07
N GLY A 85 -7.22 -8.10 8.01
CA GLY A 85 -5.88 -7.57 7.77
C GLY A 85 -4.99 -8.56 7.01
N ALA A 86 -5.11 -9.87 7.27
CA ALA A 86 -4.41 -10.89 6.51
C ALA A 86 -4.88 -10.91 5.05
N VAL A 87 -6.20 -10.89 4.83
CA VAL A 87 -6.82 -10.76 3.51
C VAL A 87 -6.32 -9.53 2.77
N PHE A 88 -6.32 -8.37 3.44
CA PHE A 88 -5.83 -7.13 2.84
C PHE A 88 -4.35 -7.26 2.44
N ALA A 89 -3.50 -7.85 3.30
CA ALA A 89 -2.09 -8.04 3.01
C ALA A 89 -1.86 -8.94 1.78
N GLU A 90 -2.64 -10.00 1.65
CA GLU A 90 -2.60 -10.90 0.48
C GLU A 90 -3.08 -10.21 -0.79
N ILE A 91 -4.24 -9.54 -0.75
CA ILE A 91 -4.75 -8.75 -1.88
C ILE A 91 -3.71 -7.72 -2.32
N PHE A 92 -3.15 -6.97 -1.36
CA PHE A 92 -2.16 -5.94 -1.65
C PHE A 92 -0.86 -6.54 -2.20
N LYS A 93 -0.45 -7.74 -1.75
CA LYS A 93 0.68 -8.48 -2.32
C LYS A 93 0.41 -8.85 -3.78
N ILE A 94 -0.76 -9.40 -4.09
CA ILE A 94 -1.14 -9.76 -5.47
C ILE A 94 -1.22 -8.51 -6.35
N MET A 95 -1.83 -7.42 -5.85
CA MET A 95 -1.90 -6.17 -6.60
C MET A 95 -0.52 -5.60 -6.94
N ARG A 96 0.47 -5.71 -6.03
CA ARG A 96 1.85 -5.25 -6.33
C ARG A 96 2.50 -6.07 -7.44
N TYR A 97 2.42 -7.41 -7.38
CA TYR A 97 2.97 -8.26 -8.44
C TYR A 97 2.21 -8.08 -9.77
N GLY A 98 0.89 -8.02 -9.72
CA GLY A 98 0.05 -7.76 -10.88
C GLY A 98 0.35 -6.41 -11.52
N ALA A 99 0.56 -5.36 -10.72
CA ALA A 99 0.97 -4.04 -11.20
C ALA A 99 2.35 -4.06 -11.86
N ALA A 100 3.32 -4.76 -11.26
CA ALA A 100 4.66 -4.90 -11.85
C ALA A 100 4.61 -5.63 -13.20
N ALA A 101 3.93 -6.78 -13.26
CA ALA A 101 3.78 -7.58 -14.48
C ALA A 101 3.03 -6.81 -15.57
N ALA A 102 1.89 -6.18 -15.23
CA ALA A 102 1.12 -5.37 -16.17
C ALA A 102 1.94 -4.18 -16.70
N GLY A 103 2.72 -3.53 -15.82
CA GLY A 103 3.66 -2.48 -16.20
C GLY A 103 4.66 -3.00 -17.22
N ILE A 104 5.40 -4.07 -16.89
CA ILE A 104 6.41 -4.68 -17.77
C ILE A 104 5.81 -5.04 -19.14
N CYS A 105 4.69 -5.75 -19.17
CA CYS A 105 4.04 -6.12 -20.43
C CYS A 105 3.63 -4.89 -21.25
N THR A 106 3.07 -3.87 -20.61
CA THR A 106 2.66 -2.63 -21.28
C THR A 106 3.85 -1.90 -21.89
N GLY A 107 4.91 -1.71 -21.11
CA GLY A 107 6.12 -1.02 -21.57
C GLY A 107 6.85 -1.79 -22.66
N PHE A 108 6.95 -3.11 -22.50
CA PHE A 108 7.57 -3.98 -23.49
C PHE A 108 6.81 -3.97 -24.81
N ALA A 109 5.48 -4.13 -24.77
CA ALA A 109 4.63 -4.07 -25.95
C ALA A 109 4.74 -2.70 -26.65
N MET A 110 4.75 -1.61 -25.88
CA MET A 110 4.93 -0.26 -26.42
C MET A 110 6.28 -0.09 -27.13
N ALA A 111 7.37 -0.55 -26.51
CA ALA A 111 8.70 -0.50 -27.12
C ALA A 111 8.78 -1.34 -28.39
N VAL A 112 8.37 -2.61 -28.33
CA VAL A 112 8.40 -3.53 -29.49
C VAL A 112 7.53 -3.03 -30.64
N SER A 113 6.38 -2.41 -30.35
CA SER A 113 5.48 -1.83 -31.36
C SER A 113 6.08 -0.59 -32.02
N MET A 114 6.61 0.36 -31.23
CA MET A 114 7.18 1.60 -31.75
C MET A 114 8.51 1.40 -32.48
N LEU A 115 9.28 0.39 -32.09
CA LEU A 115 10.53 -0.02 -32.74
C LEU A 115 10.30 -1.05 -33.86
N GLY A 116 9.05 -1.23 -34.32
CA GLY A 116 8.75 -2.05 -35.48
C GLY A 116 9.40 -1.46 -36.74
N TYR A 117 10.50 -2.06 -37.19
CA TYR A 117 11.24 -1.64 -38.37
C TYR A 117 10.94 -2.56 -39.55
N SER A 118 10.53 -1.99 -40.68
CA SER A 118 10.19 -2.70 -41.92
C SER A 118 11.30 -2.62 -42.98
N GLY A 119 12.52 -2.20 -42.62
CA GLY A 119 13.65 -2.07 -43.57
C GLY A 119 13.61 -0.83 -44.47
N THR A 120 12.48 -0.13 -44.52
CA THR A 120 12.23 0.92 -45.53
C THR A 120 12.24 2.35 -44.99
N ARG A 121 12.20 2.54 -43.66
CA ARG A 121 12.24 3.86 -43.02
C ARG A 121 12.94 3.79 -41.68
N PRO A 122 13.98 4.60 -41.43
CA PRO A 122 14.66 4.62 -40.14
C PRO A 122 13.70 5.04 -39.02
N VAL A 123 13.98 4.63 -37.79
CA VAL A 123 13.15 4.93 -36.62
C VAL A 123 13.48 6.32 -36.09
N ASN A 124 12.45 7.16 -35.92
CA ASN A 124 12.61 8.53 -35.42
C ASN A 124 12.85 8.54 -33.90
N ILE A 125 14.09 8.81 -33.51
CA ILE A 125 14.53 8.88 -32.11
C ILE A 125 13.85 10.01 -31.33
N SER A 126 13.46 11.11 -31.98
CA SER A 126 12.78 12.23 -31.32
C SER A 126 11.43 11.80 -30.75
N VAL A 127 10.69 10.97 -31.49
CA VAL A 127 9.40 10.43 -31.06
C VAL A 127 9.59 9.46 -29.90
N LEU A 128 10.57 8.56 -30.01
CA LEU A 128 10.90 7.63 -28.93
C LEU A 128 11.33 8.37 -27.67
N PHE A 129 12.19 9.39 -27.78
CA PHE A 129 12.62 10.21 -26.65
C PHE A 129 11.44 10.95 -26.01
N CYS A 130 10.54 11.51 -26.81
CA CYS A 130 9.34 12.18 -26.31
C CYS A 130 8.44 11.22 -25.52
N LEU A 131 8.16 10.04 -26.06
CA LEU A 131 7.24 9.07 -25.45
C LEU A 131 7.86 8.28 -24.29
N PHE A 132 9.11 7.86 -24.40
CA PHE A 132 9.77 7.01 -23.41
C PHE A 132 10.46 7.79 -22.31
N VAL A 133 10.81 9.06 -22.55
CA VAL A 133 11.55 9.89 -21.58
C VAL A 133 10.74 11.10 -21.17
N LEU A 134 10.39 12.01 -22.09
CA LEU A 134 9.76 13.29 -21.73
C LEU A 134 8.38 13.10 -21.07
N LEU A 135 7.55 12.22 -21.64
CA LEU A 135 6.26 11.86 -21.03
C LEU A 135 6.45 11.27 -19.62
N GLN A 136 7.48 10.46 -19.42
CA GLN A 136 7.78 9.89 -18.10
C GLN A 136 8.20 10.97 -17.10
N VAL A 137 9.02 11.93 -17.52
CA VAL A 137 9.41 13.08 -16.70
C VAL A 137 8.19 13.88 -16.25
N ILE A 138 7.25 14.17 -17.16
CA ILE A 138 5.99 14.86 -16.81
C ILE A 138 5.20 14.07 -15.76
N LEU A 139 5.04 12.77 -15.95
CA LEU A 139 4.34 11.89 -15.00
C LEU A 139 5.08 11.75 -13.66
N ILE A 140 6.41 11.87 -13.65
CA ILE A 140 7.24 11.92 -12.43
C ILE A 140 6.99 13.24 -11.70
N VAL A 141 7.02 14.38 -12.39
CA VAL A 141 6.73 15.70 -11.80
C VAL A 141 5.34 15.72 -11.17
N LEU A 142 4.33 15.15 -11.84
CA LEU A 142 2.99 15.01 -11.28
C LEU A 142 2.99 14.13 -10.01
N SER A 143 3.74 13.03 -10.00
CA SER A 143 3.88 12.13 -8.84
C SER A 143 4.60 12.82 -7.67
N CYS A 144 5.68 13.56 -7.94
CA CYS A 144 6.40 14.38 -6.97
C CYS A 144 5.48 15.43 -6.36
N THR A 145 4.71 16.12 -7.20
CA THR A 145 3.75 17.15 -6.74
C THR A 145 2.73 16.54 -5.79
N MET A 146 2.15 15.38 -6.13
CA MET A 146 1.24 14.65 -5.24
C MET A 146 1.91 14.23 -3.93
N PHE A 147 3.16 13.74 -3.99
CA PHE A 147 3.93 13.34 -2.81
C PHE A 147 4.19 14.53 -1.86
N VAL A 148 4.64 15.67 -2.41
CA VAL A 148 4.94 16.89 -1.65
C VAL A 148 3.68 17.49 -1.05
N LEU A 149 2.61 17.64 -1.83
CA LEU A 149 1.32 18.16 -1.32
C LEU A 149 0.79 17.29 -0.18
N ARG A 150 1.02 15.97 -0.23
CA ARG A 150 0.64 15.04 0.84
C ARG A 150 1.48 15.22 2.11
N GLY A 151 2.77 15.53 1.96
CA GLY A 151 3.71 15.75 3.05
C GLY A 151 3.47 17.05 3.82
N PHE A 152 3.24 18.16 3.10
CA PHE A 152 3.10 19.49 3.70
C PHE A 152 1.67 19.86 4.10
N LYS A 153 0.65 19.44 3.34
CA LYS A 153 -0.75 19.84 3.58
C LYS A 153 -1.68 18.64 3.43
N ALA A 154 -1.64 17.74 4.41
CA ALA A 154 -2.48 16.55 4.47
C ALA A 154 -3.99 16.84 4.26
N ASN A 155 -4.46 18.05 4.57
CA ASN A 155 -5.85 18.47 4.38
C ASN A 155 -6.15 19.07 2.99
N THR A 156 -5.16 19.61 2.27
CA THR A 156 -5.37 20.27 0.94
C THR A 156 -5.59 19.26 -0.18
N LEU A 157 -4.94 18.08 -0.14
CA LEU A 157 -5.23 17.04 -1.14
C LEU A 157 -6.63 16.44 -0.98
N ARG A 158 -7.27 16.60 0.18
CA ARG A 158 -8.62 16.08 0.43
C ARG A 158 -9.67 16.74 -0.48
N THR A 159 -9.42 17.97 -0.94
CA THR A 159 -10.29 18.72 -1.87
C THR A 159 -9.84 18.65 -3.33
N SER A 160 -8.72 17.99 -3.64
CA SER A 160 -8.23 17.88 -5.01
C SER A 160 -9.08 16.90 -5.84
N VAL A 161 -9.50 17.35 -7.03
CA VAL A 161 -10.22 16.53 -8.02
C VAL A 161 -9.41 15.29 -8.39
N VAL A 162 -8.08 15.39 -8.47
CA VAL A 162 -7.18 14.28 -8.79
C VAL A 162 -7.26 13.21 -7.70
N TYR A 163 -7.22 13.61 -6.43
CA TYR A 163 -7.38 12.68 -5.31
C TYR A 163 -8.77 12.05 -5.29
N ALA A 164 -9.83 12.82 -5.60
CA ALA A 164 -11.20 12.30 -5.67
C ALA A 164 -11.37 11.25 -6.79
N VAL A 165 -10.83 11.50 -7.98
CA VAL A 165 -10.83 10.55 -9.10
C VAL A 165 -10.01 9.32 -8.75
N LEU A 166 -8.78 9.51 -8.25
CA LEU A 166 -7.88 8.44 -7.89
C LEU A 166 -8.50 7.54 -6.80
N ARG A 167 -9.12 8.14 -5.77
CA ARG A 167 -9.88 7.43 -4.73
C ARG A 167 -11.04 6.60 -5.30
N ARG A 168 -11.82 7.18 -6.22
CA ARG A 168 -12.95 6.49 -6.88
C ARG A 168 -12.45 5.31 -7.71
N LEU A 169 -11.37 5.50 -8.47
CA LEU A 169 -10.76 4.45 -9.27
C LEU A 169 -10.23 3.32 -8.39
N THR A 170 -9.55 3.64 -7.28
CA THR A 170 -9.10 2.61 -6.33
C THR A 170 -10.23 1.90 -5.63
N ALA A 171 -11.28 2.62 -5.23
CA ALA A 171 -12.44 1.99 -4.61
C ALA A 171 -13.10 1.02 -5.60
N LYS A 172 -13.25 1.41 -6.87
CA LYS A 172 -13.77 0.54 -7.94
C LYS A 172 -12.85 -0.65 -8.24
N LEU A 173 -11.54 -0.44 -8.30
CA LEU A 173 -10.56 -1.51 -8.53
C LEU A 173 -10.55 -2.50 -7.37
N LEU A 174 -10.52 -2.00 -6.12
CA LEU A 174 -10.60 -2.81 -4.92
C LEU A 174 -11.93 -3.58 -4.90
N GLN A 175 -13.06 -2.93 -5.16
CA GLN A 175 -14.38 -3.58 -5.23
C GLN A 175 -14.45 -4.65 -6.34
N ARG A 176 -13.95 -4.36 -7.54
CA ARG A 176 -13.90 -5.34 -8.63
C ARG A 176 -13.02 -6.54 -8.27
N PHE A 177 -11.87 -6.29 -7.67
CA PHE A 177 -10.96 -7.34 -7.25
C PHE A 177 -11.55 -8.16 -6.12
N THR A 178 -12.13 -7.53 -5.09
CA THR A 178 -12.83 -8.24 -4.02
C THR A 178 -14.01 -9.02 -4.55
N ASN A 179 -14.77 -8.50 -5.52
CA ASN A 179 -15.90 -9.23 -6.13
C ASN A 179 -15.42 -10.42 -6.97
N CYS A 180 -14.30 -10.28 -7.69
CA CYS A 180 -13.69 -11.37 -8.45
C CYS A 180 -13.11 -12.46 -7.54
N VAL A 181 -12.57 -12.07 -6.38
CA VAL A 181 -12.06 -12.99 -5.36
C VAL A 181 -13.20 -13.64 -4.57
N LYS A 182 -14.30 -12.91 -4.30
CA LYS A 182 -15.50 -13.41 -3.59
C LYS A 182 -16.11 -14.64 -4.27
N THR A 183 -16.08 -14.74 -5.59
CA THR A 183 -16.62 -15.90 -6.31
C THR A 183 -15.77 -17.15 -6.16
N ARG A 184 -14.51 -17.03 -5.73
CA ARG A 184 -13.56 -18.14 -5.58
C ARG A 184 -13.32 -18.55 -4.12
N ILE A 185 -13.97 -17.88 -3.16
CA ILE A 185 -13.72 -18.08 -1.72
C ILE A 185 -14.99 -18.60 -1.00
N PRO A 186 -14.84 -19.53 -0.01
CA PRO A 186 -15.94 -20.06 0.81
C PRO A 186 -16.74 -18.99 1.56
N ALA A 187 -18.02 -19.28 1.84
CA ALA A 187 -18.98 -18.32 2.41
C ALA A 187 -18.52 -17.66 3.72
N HIS A 188 -17.85 -18.39 4.62
CA HIS A 188 -17.40 -17.87 5.92
C HIS A 188 -16.34 -16.76 5.84
N GLN A 189 -15.59 -16.66 4.74
CA GLN A 189 -14.57 -15.61 4.55
C GLN A 189 -15.11 -14.40 3.77
N ARG A 190 -16.33 -14.49 3.23
CA ARG A 190 -16.94 -13.39 2.45
C ARG A 190 -17.24 -12.19 3.34
N ASP A 191 -17.62 -12.45 4.59
CA ASP A 191 -17.94 -11.41 5.57
C ASP A 191 -16.69 -10.68 6.05
N SER A 192 -15.57 -11.39 6.23
CA SER A 192 -14.28 -10.76 6.59
C SER A 192 -13.72 -9.90 5.44
N ILE A 193 -13.91 -10.32 4.17
CA ILE A 193 -13.56 -9.52 2.98
C ILE A 193 -14.43 -8.25 2.89
N GLN A 194 -15.72 -8.37 3.17
CA GLN A 194 -16.65 -7.23 3.13
C GLN A 194 -16.38 -6.26 4.29
N ALA A 195 -16.07 -6.76 5.47
CA ALA A 195 -15.63 -5.96 6.61
C ALA A 195 -14.31 -5.23 6.31
N ALA A 196 -13.31 -5.92 5.72
CA ALA A 196 -12.05 -5.30 5.30
C ALA A 196 -12.28 -4.16 4.30
N ALA A 197 -13.08 -4.41 3.26
CA ALA A 197 -13.40 -3.41 2.24
C ALA A 197 -14.21 -2.23 2.81
N GLY A 198 -15.16 -2.52 3.70
CA GLY A 198 -16.02 -1.54 4.37
C GLY A 198 -15.27 -0.66 5.37
N LEU A 199 -14.27 -1.20 6.07
CA LEU A 199 -13.42 -0.44 6.99
C LEU A 199 -12.52 0.56 6.24
N VAL A 200 -12.00 0.15 5.08
CA VAL A 200 -11.18 1.01 4.20
C VAL A 200 -12.00 2.19 3.64
N THR A 201 -13.28 1.98 3.30
CA THR A 201 -14.18 3.05 2.82
C THR A 201 -14.82 3.87 3.96
N GLY A 202 -15.19 3.23 5.08
CA GLY A 202 -15.99 3.81 6.16
C GLY A 202 -15.20 4.66 7.18
N LYS A 203 -13.96 4.29 7.52
CA LYS A 203 -13.13 5.02 8.50
C LYS A 203 -12.07 5.92 7.84
N SER A 204 -12.29 6.29 6.58
CA SER A 204 -11.44 7.22 5.81
C SER A 204 -11.26 8.60 6.46
N ARG A 205 -12.09 8.98 7.44
CA ARG A 205 -11.93 10.20 8.24
C ARG A 205 -10.79 10.13 9.25
N ILE A 206 -10.46 8.95 9.77
CA ILE A 206 -9.41 8.75 10.81
C ILE A 206 -8.10 8.32 10.15
N TYR A 207 -8.17 7.37 9.21
CA TYR A 207 -6.97 6.79 8.58
C TYR A 207 -6.86 7.04 7.08
N GLY A 208 -7.77 7.81 6.46
CA GLY A 208 -7.80 7.97 4.99
C GLY A 208 -6.53 8.60 4.41
N SER A 209 -5.78 9.35 5.22
CA SER A 209 -4.47 9.86 4.83
C SER A 209 -3.43 8.73 4.68
N LEU A 210 -3.53 7.67 5.47
CA LEU A 210 -2.59 6.54 5.46
C LEU A 210 -2.81 5.63 4.24
N PHE A 211 -4.05 5.45 3.80
CA PHE A 211 -4.40 4.65 2.63
C PHE A 211 -3.99 5.27 1.28
N PHE A 212 -3.50 6.52 1.27
CA PHE A 212 -2.84 7.11 0.10
C PHE A 212 -1.53 6.38 -0.26
N TRP A 213 -0.72 6.00 0.73
CA TRP A 213 0.61 5.46 0.49
C TRP A 213 0.63 4.10 -0.21
N PRO A 214 -0.22 3.12 0.18
CA PRO A 214 -0.34 1.85 -0.55
C PRO A 214 -0.63 2.04 -2.04
N LEU A 215 -1.52 2.98 -2.35
CA LEU A 215 -1.87 3.31 -3.73
C LEU A 215 -0.71 3.95 -4.48
N PHE A 216 -0.10 4.98 -3.88
CA PHE A 216 1.06 5.64 -4.47
C PHE A 216 2.17 4.63 -4.79
N ILE A 217 2.44 3.69 -3.86
CA ILE A 217 3.41 2.60 -4.03
C ILE A 217 3.04 1.70 -5.21
N ILE A 218 1.78 1.24 -5.32
CA ILE A 218 1.33 0.42 -6.46
C ILE A 218 1.52 1.16 -7.79
N THR A 219 1.15 2.44 -7.86
CA THR A 219 1.32 3.26 -9.06
C THR A 219 2.80 3.39 -9.45
N GLN A 220 3.70 3.60 -8.48
CA GLN A 220 5.14 3.66 -8.78
C GLN A 220 5.69 2.30 -9.20
N ILE A 221 5.21 1.18 -8.63
CA ILE A 221 5.60 -0.17 -9.06
C ILE A 221 5.17 -0.43 -10.51
N PHE A 222 3.93 -0.10 -10.88
CA PHE A 222 3.47 -0.21 -12.26
C PHE A 222 4.34 0.64 -13.20
N ALA A 223 4.58 1.90 -12.84
CA ALA A 223 5.35 2.81 -13.67
C ALA A 223 6.84 2.40 -13.78
N ALA A 224 7.45 1.90 -12.71
CA ALA A 224 8.80 1.32 -12.76
C ALA A 224 8.82 0.07 -13.64
N GLY A 225 7.84 -0.84 -13.49
CA GLY A 225 7.66 -2.00 -14.35
C GLY A 225 7.53 -1.64 -15.82
N CYS A 226 6.75 -0.60 -16.15
CA CYS A 226 6.62 -0.06 -17.50
C CYS A 226 7.97 0.41 -18.07
N ASN A 227 8.76 1.16 -17.30
CA ASN A 227 10.09 1.58 -17.74
C ASN A 227 11.07 0.41 -17.89
N CYS A 228 11.01 -0.61 -17.04
CA CYS A 228 11.76 -1.85 -17.23
C CYS A 228 11.34 -2.56 -18.52
N GLY A 229 10.04 -2.63 -18.80
CA GLY A 229 9.50 -3.19 -20.03
C GLY A 229 9.96 -2.43 -21.28
N ILE A 230 9.90 -1.09 -21.25
CA ILE A 230 10.40 -0.23 -22.35
C ILE A 230 11.88 -0.50 -22.60
N LEU A 231 12.69 -0.54 -21.53
CA LEU A 231 14.12 -0.79 -21.63
C LEU A 231 14.40 -2.19 -22.21
N ALA A 232 13.72 -3.23 -21.69
CA ALA A 232 13.87 -4.60 -22.17
C ALA A 232 13.43 -4.76 -23.64
N GLY A 233 12.31 -4.15 -24.03
CA GLY A 233 11.84 -4.18 -25.41
C GLY A 233 12.76 -3.41 -26.36
N THR A 234 13.33 -2.30 -25.89
CA THR A 234 14.33 -1.53 -26.65
C THR A 234 15.60 -2.36 -26.87
N LEU A 235 16.15 -2.96 -25.81
CA LEU A 235 17.33 -3.80 -25.90
C LEU A 235 17.08 -5.04 -26.78
N LEU A 236 15.95 -5.72 -26.62
CA LEU A 236 15.59 -6.86 -27.46
C LEU A 236 15.58 -6.47 -28.94
N ARG A 237 14.93 -5.35 -29.28
CA ARG A 237 14.86 -4.86 -30.66
C ARG A 237 16.23 -4.47 -31.22
N VAL A 238 17.07 -3.80 -30.43
CA VAL A 238 18.45 -3.43 -30.83
C VAL A 238 19.32 -4.67 -31.05
N LEU A 239 19.14 -5.72 -30.24
CA LEU A 239 19.91 -6.95 -30.35
C LEU A 239 19.45 -7.87 -31.49
N THR A 240 18.17 -7.81 -31.88
CA THR A 240 17.58 -8.74 -32.85
C THR A 240 17.38 -8.13 -34.23
N THR A 241 17.26 -6.80 -34.31
CA THR A 241 16.95 -6.08 -35.55
C THR A 241 18.04 -5.05 -35.79
N ASP A 242 18.53 -4.95 -37.03
CA ASP A 242 19.45 -3.88 -37.42
C ASP A 242 18.69 -2.54 -37.47
N LEU A 243 18.62 -1.90 -36.32
CA LEU A 243 17.84 -0.68 -36.13
C LEU A 243 18.64 0.54 -36.56
N ALA A 244 18.12 1.19 -37.59
CA ALA A 244 18.57 2.47 -38.07
C ALA A 244 17.85 3.60 -37.32
N PHE A 245 18.49 4.23 -36.33
CA PHE A 245 17.93 5.41 -35.65
C PHE A 245 18.35 6.71 -36.35
N GLY A 246 17.40 7.61 -36.54
CA GLY A 246 17.71 8.99 -36.93
C GLY A 246 16.78 9.97 -36.23
N TRP A 247 17.05 11.26 -36.41
CA TRP A 247 16.20 12.30 -35.81
C TRP A 247 15.56 13.15 -36.89
N GLN A 248 14.31 13.51 -36.61
CA GLN A 248 13.55 14.48 -37.37
C GLN A 248 12.71 15.30 -36.38
N SER A 249 12.53 16.58 -36.70
CA SER A 249 11.62 17.47 -35.99
C SER A 249 10.84 18.27 -37.02
N THR A 250 9.57 18.57 -36.71
CA THR A 250 8.75 19.49 -37.51
C THR A 250 9.36 20.90 -37.49
N ILE A 251 10.02 21.26 -36.39
CA ILE A 251 10.80 22.49 -36.26
C ILE A 251 12.19 22.24 -36.81
N GLN A 252 12.65 23.09 -37.73
CA GLN A 252 13.96 23.03 -38.39
C GLN A 252 15.10 23.41 -37.44
N PHE A 253 15.42 22.53 -36.48
CA PHE A 253 16.58 22.71 -35.62
C PHE A 253 17.87 22.45 -36.39
N SER A 254 18.93 23.21 -36.06
CA SER A 254 20.28 22.90 -36.54
C SER A 254 20.84 21.69 -35.79
N SER A 255 21.68 20.90 -36.44
CA SER A 255 22.33 19.73 -35.81
C SER A 255 23.17 20.13 -34.60
N HIS A 256 23.70 21.36 -34.58
CA HIS A 256 24.42 21.91 -33.44
C HIS A 256 23.54 22.10 -32.20
N VAL A 257 22.30 22.58 -32.37
CA VAL A 257 21.34 22.72 -31.27
C VAL A 257 20.96 21.35 -30.71
N VAL A 258 20.71 20.37 -31.58
CA VAL A 258 20.42 18.98 -31.17
C VAL A 258 21.61 18.39 -30.41
N TYR A 259 22.83 18.59 -30.90
CA TYR A 259 24.05 18.16 -30.21
C TYR A 259 24.17 18.75 -28.80
N LEU A 260 23.99 20.06 -28.64
CA LEU A 260 24.05 20.70 -27.33
C LEU A 260 22.97 20.17 -26.38
N ALA A 261 21.75 19.95 -26.87
CA ALA A 261 20.67 19.39 -26.08
C ALA A 261 21.00 17.98 -25.60
N VAL A 262 21.40 17.09 -26.51
CA VAL A 262 21.75 15.69 -26.20
C VAL A 262 22.95 15.65 -25.23
N ARG A 263 23.98 16.47 -25.45
CA ARG A 263 25.13 16.60 -24.54
C ARG A 263 24.69 17.03 -23.14
N THR A 264 23.80 18.02 -23.04
CA THR A 264 23.28 18.50 -21.74
C THR A 264 22.45 17.43 -21.03
N ILE A 265 21.60 16.73 -21.77
CA ILE A 265 20.79 15.61 -21.24
C ILE A 265 21.71 14.46 -20.79
N SER A 266 22.87 14.27 -21.42
CA SER A 266 23.80 13.20 -21.03
C SER A 266 24.63 13.48 -19.77
N LEU A 267 24.55 14.68 -19.19
CA LEU A 267 25.35 15.06 -18.02
C LEU A 267 25.33 14.06 -16.86
N PRO A 268 24.19 13.43 -16.47
CA PRO A 268 24.16 12.53 -15.32
C PRO A 268 25.04 11.28 -15.46
N TRP A 269 25.35 10.87 -16.70
CA TRP A 269 26.15 9.66 -16.98
C TRP A 269 27.42 9.89 -17.79
N SER A 270 27.54 11.04 -18.47
CA SER A 270 28.67 11.34 -19.34
C SER A 270 30.03 11.37 -18.64
N TRP A 271 30.06 11.54 -17.31
CA TRP A 271 31.31 11.62 -16.55
C TRP A 271 31.98 10.27 -16.28
N PHE A 272 31.25 9.14 -16.40
CA PHE A 272 31.80 7.80 -16.19
C PHE A 272 31.73 6.89 -17.42
N LEU A 273 31.17 7.36 -18.53
CA LEU A 273 31.08 6.61 -19.78
C LEU A 273 32.02 7.20 -20.84
N PRO A 274 32.58 6.37 -21.73
CA PRO A 274 33.33 6.85 -22.88
C PRO A 274 32.48 7.79 -23.75
N ALA A 275 33.10 8.82 -24.33
CA ALA A 275 32.41 9.85 -25.10
C ALA A 275 31.55 9.31 -26.26
N GLY A 276 31.96 8.19 -26.88
CA GLY A 276 31.20 7.55 -27.96
C GLY A 276 29.97 6.75 -27.52
N MET A 277 29.81 6.48 -26.22
CA MET A 277 28.68 5.74 -25.65
C MET A 277 27.74 6.64 -24.84
N ALA A 278 28.26 7.74 -24.27
CA ALA A 278 27.45 8.68 -23.50
C ALA A 278 26.40 9.40 -24.35
N HIS A 279 26.77 9.80 -25.57
CA HIS A 279 25.88 10.44 -26.54
C HIS A 279 26.47 10.40 -27.96
N PRO A 280 25.67 10.54 -29.02
CA PRO A 280 26.18 10.71 -30.38
C PRO A 280 27.02 11.98 -30.52
N SER A 281 28.08 11.90 -31.33
CA SER A 281 28.91 13.05 -31.72
C SER A 281 28.18 13.98 -32.70
N LEU A 282 28.69 15.20 -32.88
CA LEU A 282 28.10 16.16 -33.81
C LEU A 282 28.01 15.60 -35.25
N ALA A 283 29.05 14.91 -35.71
CA ALA A 283 29.08 14.27 -37.02
C ALA A 283 28.02 13.16 -37.14
N GLN A 284 27.82 12.36 -36.09
CA GLN A 284 26.78 11.32 -36.07
C GLN A 284 25.38 11.92 -36.06
N ILE A 285 25.16 13.02 -35.31
CA ILE A 285 23.87 13.74 -35.32
C ILE A 285 23.60 14.33 -36.71
N GLN A 286 24.59 14.92 -37.36
CA GLN A 286 24.45 15.43 -38.73
C GLN A 286 24.12 14.29 -39.71
N GLY A 287 24.87 13.20 -39.66
CA GLY A 287 24.71 12.03 -40.53
C GLY A 287 23.48 11.17 -40.25
N SER A 288 22.75 11.43 -39.15
CA SER A 288 21.50 10.74 -38.81
C SER A 288 20.26 11.64 -38.95
N ARG A 289 20.37 12.82 -39.58
CA ARG A 289 19.24 13.73 -39.82
C ARG A 289 18.39 13.19 -40.97
N MET A 290 17.13 12.90 -40.70
CA MET A 290 16.20 12.45 -41.75
C MET A 290 15.61 13.66 -42.49
N VAL A 291 15.93 13.83 -43.78
CA VAL A 291 15.32 14.84 -44.65
C VAL A 291 14.35 14.13 -45.60
N LEU A 292 13.07 14.52 -45.54
CA LEU A 292 11.99 13.85 -46.28
C LEU A 292 12.20 13.87 -47.82
N LYS A 293 13.00 14.82 -48.33
CA LYS A 293 13.26 15.02 -49.76
C LYS A 293 14.44 14.23 -50.33
N ASP A 294 15.40 13.82 -49.50
CA ASP A 294 16.71 13.31 -49.97
C ASP A 294 16.82 11.77 -49.94
N GLY A 295 15.76 11.07 -49.52
CA GLY A 295 15.77 9.61 -49.39
C GLY A 295 16.76 9.10 -48.32
N ILE A 296 16.87 7.78 -48.18
CA ILE A 296 17.67 7.12 -47.12
C ILE A 296 19.16 6.99 -47.52
N TYR A 297 19.51 7.30 -48.77
CA TYR A 297 20.80 6.95 -49.38
C TYR A 297 22.01 7.79 -48.91
N GLN A 298 21.79 8.92 -48.22
CA GLN A 298 22.89 9.74 -47.65
C GLN A 298 23.17 9.47 -46.16
N LEU A 299 22.45 8.53 -45.54
CA LEU A 299 22.60 8.20 -44.13
C LEU A 299 23.78 7.22 -43.93
N THR A 300 24.83 7.63 -43.22
CA THR A 300 25.97 6.75 -42.91
C THR A 300 25.63 5.77 -41.79
N THR A 301 25.62 4.46 -42.06
CA THR A 301 25.25 3.38 -41.12
C THR A 301 25.84 3.49 -39.70
N PRO A 302 27.13 3.90 -39.49
CA PRO A 302 27.69 4.06 -38.14
C PRO A 302 27.05 5.17 -37.30
N ALA A 303 26.47 6.18 -37.94
CA ALA A 303 25.78 7.28 -37.26
C ALA A 303 24.41 6.84 -36.71
N LEU A 304 23.77 5.86 -37.34
CA LEU A 304 22.41 5.46 -37.00
C LEU A 304 22.36 4.52 -35.79
N VAL A 305 23.45 3.78 -35.53
CA VAL A 305 23.57 2.92 -34.35
C VAL A 305 23.95 3.74 -33.10
N SER A 306 24.42 4.98 -33.24
CA SER A 306 24.96 5.77 -32.12
C SER A 306 23.91 6.25 -31.09
N TRP A 307 22.62 6.15 -31.41
CA TRP A 307 21.53 6.68 -30.59
C TRP A 307 21.01 5.73 -29.50
N TRP A 308 21.14 4.42 -29.69
CA TRP A 308 20.55 3.45 -28.74
C TRP A 308 21.16 3.52 -27.34
N PRO A 309 22.49 3.71 -27.15
CA PRO A 309 23.05 3.81 -25.80
C PRO A 309 22.50 5.04 -25.08
N PHE A 310 22.44 6.18 -25.78
CA PHE A 310 21.86 7.41 -25.27
C PHE A 310 20.39 7.23 -24.86
N LEU A 311 19.57 6.57 -25.69
CA LEU A 311 18.16 6.31 -25.37
C LEU A 311 18.01 5.42 -24.13
N CYS A 312 18.77 4.32 -24.05
CA CYS A 312 18.75 3.43 -22.91
C CYS A 312 19.16 4.15 -21.62
N LEU A 313 20.23 4.95 -21.66
CA LEU A 313 20.70 5.74 -20.51
C LEU A 313 19.67 6.80 -20.10
N ALA A 314 19.03 7.46 -21.06
CA ALA A 314 17.96 8.41 -20.78
C ALA A 314 16.75 7.73 -20.11
N ILE A 315 16.34 6.54 -20.57
CA ILE A 315 15.29 5.75 -19.90
C ILE A 315 15.71 5.40 -18.47
N VAL A 316 16.95 4.97 -18.26
CA VAL A 316 17.45 4.60 -16.92
C VAL A 316 17.45 5.81 -15.98
N PHE A 317 18.05 6.92 -16.37
CA PHE A 317 18.30 8.06 -15.48
C PHE A 317 17.11 9.00 -15.33
N TYR A 318 16.30 9.20 -16.38
CA TYR A 318 15.19 10.15 -16.35
C TYR A 318 13.82 9.49 -16.16
N ALA A 319 13.72 8.18 -16.36
CA ALA A 319 12.45 7.47 -16.19
C ALA A 319 12.52 6.42 -15.08
N LEU A 320 13.39 5.41 -15.16
CA LEU A 320 13.40 4.29 -14.22
C LEU A 320 13.92 4.68 -12.83
N LEU A 321 15.10 5.29 -12.72
CA LEU A 321 15.73 5.63 -11.45
C LEU A 321 14.85 6.57 -10.60
N PRO A 322 14.27 7.66 -11.14
CA PRO A 322 13.35 8.51 -10.36
C PRO A 322 12.11 7.75 -9.87
N ARG A 323 11.61 6.75 -10.61
CA ARG A 323 10.49 5.91 -10.17
C ARG A 323 10.87 5.03 -8.99
N LEU A 324 12.06 4.45 -9.01
CA LEU A 324 12.58 3.66 -7.89
C LEU A 324 12.78 4.53 -6.64
N ILE A 325 13.29 5.75 -6.81
CA ILE A 325 13.41 6.74 -5.72
C ILE A 325 12.03 7.08 -5.15
N LEU A 326 11.04 7.42 -6.00
CA LEU A 326 9.69 7.73 -5.55
C LEU A 326 9.03 6.53 -4.83
N TRP A 327 9.22 5.32 -5.35
CA TRP A 327 8.75 4.10 -4.69
C TRP A 327 9.36 3.94 -3.29
N ALA A 328 10.69 4.08 -3.17
CA ALA A 328 11.39 4.00 -1.89
C ALA A 328 10.93 5.11 -0.92
N CYS A 329 10.82 6.36 -1.39
CA CYS A 329 10.29 7.48 -0.62
C CYS A 329 8.84 7.22 -0.15
N GLY A 330 7.98 6.66 -1.01
CA GLY A 330 6.62 6.28 -0.66
C GLY A 330 6.55 5.21 0.43
N TRP A 331 7.41 4.19 0.33
CA TRP A 331 7.53 3.14 1.33
C TRP A 331 8.04 3.68 2.68
N LEU A 332 9.08 4.50 2.65
CA LEU A 332 9.62 5.17 3.86
C LEU A 332 8.57 6.09 4.49
N ALA A 333 7.89 6.93 3.70
CA ALA A 333 6.86 7.84 4.19
C ALA A 333 5.67 7.10 4.82
N GLN A 334 5.28 5.94 4.28
CA GLN A 334 4.27 5.07 4.89
C GLN A 334 4.70 4.57 6.27
N ASN A 335 5.94 4.07 6.39
CA ASN A 335 6.48 3.56 7.64
C ASN A 335 6.62 4.67 8.70
N LEU A 336 7.05 5.87 8.28
CA LEU A 336 7.09 7.05 9.15
C LEU A 336 5.68 7.48 9.59
N ALA A 337 4.70 7.48 8.68
CA ALA A 337 3.31 7.80 9.00
C ALA A 337 2.72 6.81 10.02
N LEU A 338 2.97 5.50 9.84
CA LEU A 338 2.61 4.46 10.81
C LEU A 338 3.31 4.69 12.15
N GLY A 339 4.59 5.09 12.13
CA GLY A 339 5.38 5.44 13.31
C GLY A 339 4.89 6.67 14.09
N ARG A 340 4.07 7.54 13.47
CA ARG A 340 3.49 8.74 14.09
C ARG A 340 2.10 8.53 14.69
N LEU A 341 1.45 7.37 14.46
CA LEU A 341 0.14 7.07 15.05
C LEU A 341 0.19 7.09 16.59
N SER A 342 -0.62 7.95 17.19
CA SER A 342 -0.72 8.10 18.65
C SER A 342 -1.77 7.19 19.29
N PHE A 343 -2.72 6.68 18.49
CA PHE A 343 -3.88 5.88 18.92
C PHE A 343 -4.73 6.57 20.01
N THR A 344 -4.83 7.90 20.00
CA THR A 344 -5.52 8.70 21.05
C THR A 344 -7.02 8.90 20.84
N HIS A 345 -7.63 8.23 19.86
CA HIS A 345 -9.06 8.34 19.57
C HIS A 345 -9.92 7.55 20.58
N ALA A 346 -11.23 7.83 20.60
CA ALA A 346 -12.18 7.36 21.61
C ALA A 346 -12.18 5.84 21.83
N ALA A 347 -12.30 5.04 20.77
CA ALA A 347 -12.30 3.57 20.87
C ALA A 347 -11.03 3.01 21.52
N CYS A 348 -9.85 3.47 21.09
CA CYS A 348 -8.59 3.10 21.75
C CYS A 348 -8.51 3.60 23.20
N ASN A 349 -9.06 4.77 23.54
CA ASN A 349 -9.08 5.25 24.93
C ASN A 349 -9.94 4.36 25.82
N GLN A 350 -11.12 3.96 25.32
CA GLN A 350 -12.02 3.06 26.00
C GLN A 350 -11.37 1.69 26.22
N LEU A 351 -10.76 1.12 25.17
CA LEU A 351 -10.01 -0.13 25.27
C LEU A 351 -8.92 -0.09 26.35
N ILE A 352 -8.12 0.98 26.41
CA ILE A 352 -7.09 1.12 27.45
C ILE A 352 -7.68 1.30 28.84
N ARG A 353 -8.78 2.03 28.96
CA ARG A 353 -9.50 2.18 30.22
C ARG A 353 -9.98 0.82 30.72
N ARG A 354 -10.59 -0.01 29.86
CA ARG A 354 -11.06 -1.37 30.19
C ARG A 354 -9.93 -2.26 30.70
N MET A 355 -8.79 -2.26 30.00
CA MET A 355 -7.62 -3.03 30.41
C MET A 355 -7.06 -2.62 31.78
N LYS A 356 -7.01 -1.32 32.08
CA LYS A 356 -6.35 -0.80 33.30
C LYS A 356 -7.26 -0.61 34.50
N THR A 357 -8.57 -0.45 34.31
CA THR A 357 -9.52 -0.17 35.40
C THR A 357 -9.88 -1.47 36.10
N PRO A 358 -9.78 -1.56 37.44
CA PRO A 358 -10.18 -2.76 38.17
C PRO A 358 -11.70 -2.96 38.07
N VAL A 359 -12.11 -4.17 37.72
CA VAL A 359 -13.53 -4.57 37.75
C VAL A 359 -13.87 -4.89 39.19
N LEU A 360 -14.64 -4.01 39.85
CA LEU A 360 -15.12 -4.21 41.22
C LEU A 360 -16.42 -5.01 41.15
N SER A 361 -16.37 -6.30 41.49
CA SER A 361 -17.58 -7.07 41.73
C SER A 361 -18.06 -6.78 43.13
N THR A 362 -19.06 -5.91 43.27
CA THR A 362 -19.74 -5.67 44.54
C THR A 362 -20.63 -6.87 44.82
N ARG A 363 -20.05 -7.93 45.38
CA ARG A 363 -20.83 -9.06 45.86
C ARG A 363 -21.64 -8.55 47.05
N ALA A 364 -22.94 -8.36 46.87
CA ALA A 364 -23.83 -8.07 47.97
C ALA A 364 -23.69 -9.22 48.99
N ILE A 365 -23.25 -8.89 50.20
CA ILE A 365 -23.30 -9.82 51.32
C ILE A 365 -24.78 -9.95 51.63
N GLU A 366 -25.36 -11.09 51.24
CA GLU A 366 -26.72 -11.43 51.57
C GLU A 366 -26.83 -11.49 53.10
N PRO A 367 -27.71 -10.70 53.73
CA PRO A 367 -27.78 -10.65 55.19
C PRO A 367 -28.14 -12.04 55.69
N GLU A 368 -27.24 -12.62 56.50
CA GLU A 368 -27.44 -13.87 57.20
C GLU A 368 -28.75 -13.77 57.99
N HIS A 369 -29.79 -14.43 57.49
CA HIS A 369 -31.08 -14.45 58.14
C HIS A 369 -30.94 -15.30 59.41
N ARG A 370 -30.52 -14.65 60.50
CA ARG A 370 -30.46 -15.20 61.84
C ARG A 370 -31.86 -15.65 62.24
N LYS A 371 -32.15 -16.93 62.06
CA LYS A 371 -33.29 -17.59 62.69
C LYS A 371 -32.97 -17.72 64.18
N ASP A 372 -33.25 -16.66 64.92
CA ASP A 372 -33.33 -16.74 66.38
C ASP A 372 -34.50 -17.67 66.73
N GLY A 373 -34.16 -18.80 67.34
CA GLY A 373 -35.10 -19.77 67.85
C GLY A 373 -35.89 -19.20 69.02
N VAL A 374 -37.21 -19.15 68.88
CA VAL A 374 -38.14 -18.96 69.99
C VAL A 374 -39.33 -19.90 69.79
N GLY A 375 -39.51 -20.85 70.72
CA GLY A 375 -40.84 -21.37 71.05
C GLY A 375 -41.19 -22.81 70.65
N GLN A 376 -40.41 -23.81 71.07
CA GLN A 376 -40.96 -25.16 71.32
C GLN A 376 -41.09 -25.37 72.84
N ILE A 377 -42.16 -24.86 73.46
CA ILE A 377 -42.70 -25.46 74.70
C ILE A 377 -44.22 -25.26 74.69
N SER A 378 -44.95 -26.34 74.93
CA SER A 378 -46.39 -26.46 75.25
C SER A 378 -47.33 -26.81 74.09
N ARG A 379 -47.52 -28.12 73.87
CA ARG A 379 -48.87 -28.73 73.76
C ARG A 379 -48.77 -30.25 73.83
N GLY A 380 -49.05 -30.77 75.02
CA GLY A 380 -49.20 -32.19 75.29
C GLY A 380 -50.05 -32.37 76.54
N LEU A 381 -51.36 -32.19 76.41
CA LEU A 381 -52.35 -32.63 77.40
C LEU A 381 -53.58 -33.15 76.64
N ASN A 382 -53.50 -34.45 76.35
CA ASN A 382 -54.48 -35.48 76.69
C ASN A 382 -55.92 -35.01 76.95
N THR A 383 -56.88 -35.48 76.14
CA THR A 383 -57.97 -36.35 76.63
C THR A 383 -58.78 -36.91 75.46
N GLN A 384 -59.01 -38.21 75.56
CA GLN A 384 -59.74 -39.10 74.67
C GLN A 384 -61.23 -39.16 75.07
N LYS A 385 -62.05 -39.70 74.15
CA LYS A 385 -63.44 -40.24 74.27
C LYS A 385 -64.65 -39.30 74.02
N PRO A 386 -65.84 -39.84 73.66
CA PRO A 386 -66.17 -41.08 72.93
C PRO A 386 -67.20 -40.92 71.77
N ASP A 387 -67.24 -41.95 70.93
CA ASP A 387 -68.37 -42.63 70.25
C ASP A 387 -69.69 -41.88 69.97
N THR A 388 -70.03 -41.74 68.68
CA THR A 388 -71.19 -42.43 68.04
C THR A 388 -71.04 -42.44 66.53
#